data_AF-A0A1Y3G5H6-F1
#
_entry.id   AF-A0A1Y3G5H6-F1
#
_cell.length_a   1.000
_cell.length_b   1.000
_cell.length_c   1.000
_cell.angle_alpha   90.00
_cell.angle_beta   90.00
_cell.angle_gamma   90.00
#
_symmetry.space_group_name_H-M   'P 1'
#
loop_
_entity.id
_entity.type
_entity.pdbx_description
1 polymer ?
#
loop_
_entity_poly.entity_id
_entity_poly.type
_entity_poly.pdbx_seq_one_letter_code
_entity_poly.pdbx_strand_id
1 'polypeptide(L)'
;DILVVATGCRELVHGDWIKPGATVIDVGITRVTTETGKTRLVGDVVFDEAVKVAGRITPVPGGVGPMTIACLLKNTLTAARLLVTGKSE
;
A
#
# COMPACT_ATOMS: atom_id res chain seq x y z
N ASP A 1 14.51 -0.77 7.86
CA ASP A 1 14.72 -1.44 6.55
C ASP A 1 13.42 -1.62 5.78
N ILE A 2 12.32 -1.96 6.44
CA ILE A 2 10.97 -1.94 5.87
C ILE A 2 10.11 -0.99 6.71
N LEU A 3 9.27 -0.19 6.05
CA LEU A 3 8.28 0.68 6.67
C LEU A 3 6.91 0.36 6.05
N VAL A 4 5.91 0.06 6.89
CA VAL A 4 4.52 -0.13 6.46
C VAL A 4 3.67 0.93 7.12
N VAL A 5 3.00 1.76 6.33
CA VAL A 5 2.22 2.91 6.80
C VAL A 5 0.73 2.65 6.53
N ALA A 6 -0.08 2.66 7.59
CA ALA A 6 -1.52 2.36 7.55
C ALA A 6 -2.28 3.18 8.61
N THR A 7 -1.96 4.48 8.66
CA THR A 7 -2.49 5.45 9.63
C THR A 7 -3.85 6.00 9.23
N GLY A 8 -4.15 6.06 7.92
CA GLY A 8 -5.31 6.76 7.40
C GLY A 8 -5.20 8.29 7.48
N CYS A 9 -4.00 8.80 7.74
CA CYS A 9 -3.69 10.23 7.78
C CYS A 9 -2.95 10.62 6.51
N ARG A 10 -3.60 11.41 5.66
CA ARG A 10 -3.01 11.92 4.40
C ARG A 10 -1.64 12.53 4.62
N GLU A 11 -0.65 12.04 3.88
CA GLU A 11 0.67 12.66 3.73
C GLU A 11 1.34 12.97 5.09
N LEU A 12 1.11 12.13 6.10
CA LEU A 12 1.69 12.26 7.44
C LEU A 12 3.20 11.97 7.45
N VAL A 13 3.63 10.97 6.68
CA VAL A 13 5.02 10.50 6.70
C VAL A 13 5.84 11.23 5.63
N HIS A 14 6.77 12.07 6.09
CA HIS A 14 7.69 12.83 5.24
C HIS A 14 8.93 12.02 4.84
N GLY A 15 9.59 12.44 3.76
CA GLY A 15 10.71 11.72 3.18
C GLY A 15 11.95 11.64 4.08
N ASP A 16 12.19 12.65 4.91
CA ASP A 16 13.32 12.73 5.85
C ASP A 16 13.17 11.78 7.05
N TRP A 17 11.97 11.27 7.32
CA TRP A 17 11.73 10.27 8.36
C TRP A 17 12.10 8.86 7.89
N ILE A 18 12.27 8.66 6.58
CA ILE A 18 12.53 7.36 5.96
C ILE A 18 14.03 7.08 5.99
N LYS A 19 14.40 5.91 6.52
CA LYS A 19 15.78 5.40 6.43
C LYS A 19 16.17 5.27 4.94
N PRO A 20 17.30 5.85 4.49
CA PRO A 20 17.77 5.70 3.11
C PRO A 20 17.84 4.24 2.67
N GLY A 21 17.30 3.95 1.49
CA GLY A 21 17.24 2.60 0.93
C GLY A 21 16.13 1.69 1.48
N ALA A 22 15.31 2.16 2.42
CA ALA A 22 14.21 1.35 2.96
C ALA A 22 13.15 0.98 1.90
N THR A 23 12.47 -0.13 2.11
CA THR A 23 11.25 -0.48 1.36
C THR A 23 10.04 0.11 2.09
N VAL A 24 9.26 0.93 1.39
CA VAL A 24 8.08 1.61 1.92
C VAL A 24 6.81 1.02 1.31
N ILE A 25 5.89 0.59 2.16
CA ILE A 25 4.58 0.08 1.79
C ILE A 25 3.53 1.05 2.34
N ASP A 26 2.93 1.81 1.46
CA ASP A 26 1.87 2.76 1.75
C ASP A 26 0.51 2.11 1.52
N VAL A 27 -0.18 1.82 2.63
CA VAL A 27 -1.53 1.23 2.65
C VAL A 27 -2.60 2.32 2.62
N GLY A 28 -2.22 3.59 2.85
CA GLY A 28 -3.13 4.72 2.94
C GLY A 28 -3.95 4.90 1.67
N ILE A 29 -5.25 5.14 1.84
CA ILE A 29 -6.14 5.54 0.75
C ILE A 29 -6.98 6.70 1.24
N THR A 30 -6.53 7.91 0.92
CA THR A 30 -7.28 9.14 1.17
C THR A 30 -7.76 9.72 -0.16
N ARG A 31 -9.06 10.03 -0.26
CA ARG A 31 -9.63 10.73 -1.41
C ARG A 31 -9.53 12.23 -1.19
N VAL A 32 -8.96 12.94 -2.16
CA VAL A 32 -8.86 14.41 -2.14
C VAL A 32 -9.47 15.00 -3.40
N THR A 33 -10.16 16.13 -3.25
CA THR A 33 -10.73 16.90 -4.36
C THR A 33 -9.69 17.93 -4.81
N THR A 34 -9.40 17.93 -6.11
CA THR A 34 -8.52 18.92 -6.75
C THR A 34 -9.27 20.21 -7.05
N GLU A 35 -8.54 21.29 -7.31
CA GLU A 35 -9.11 22.59 -7.69
C GLU A 35 -9.98 22.52 -8.95
N THR A 36 -9.71 21.56 -9.85
CA THR A 36 -10.51 21.30 -11.06
C THR A 36 -11.77 20.48 -10.78
N GLY A 37 -12.11 20.21 -9.51
CA GLY A 37 -13.24 19.36 -9.10
C GLY A 37 -13.05 17.86 -9.30
N LYS A 38 -11.90 17.41 -9.81
CA LYS A 38 -11.59 15.98 -9.98
C LYS A 38 -11.12 15.38 -8.66
N THR A 39 -11.38 14.09 -8.44
CA THR A 39 -10.86 13.39 -7.26
C THR A 39 -9.59 12.62 -7.60
N ARG A 40 -8.62 12.64 -6.67
CA ARG A 40 -7.43 11.77 -6.72
C ARG A 40 -7.30 11.00 -5.42
N LEU A 41 -6.59 9.87 -5.47
CA LEU A 41 -6.23 9.09 -4.30
C LEU A 41 -4.79 9.41 -3.92
N VAL A 42 -4.57 9.60 -2.62
CA VAL A 42 -3.26 9.90 -2.03
C VAL A 42 -3.06 8.99 -0.82
N GLY A 43 -1.82 8.57 -0.60
CA GLY A 43 -1.45 7.71 0.52
C GLY A 43 -1.20 8.46 1.82
N ASP A 44 -0.66 7.74 2.78
CA ASP A 44 -0.24 8.28 4.07
C ASP A 44 1.19 8.85 4.01
N VAL A 45 1.94 8.52 2.95
CA VAL A 45 3.32 8.98 2.72
C VAL A 45 3.35 10.10 1.69
N VAL A 46 4.19 11.10 1.92
CA VAL A 46 4.50 12.12 0.90
C VAL A 46 5.34 11.49 -0.21
N PHE A 47 4.68 10.94 -1.23
CA PHE A 47 5.30 10.09 -2.26
C PHE A 47 6.48 10.77 -2.98
N ASP A 48 6.33 12.05 -3.33
CA ASP A 48 7.35 12.81 -4.07
C ASP A 48 8.63 13.06 -3.27
N GLU A 49 8.54 13.06 -1.94
CA GLU A 49 9.70 13.12 -1.06
C GLU A 49 10.28 11.72 -0.87
N ALA A 50 9.41 10.76 -0.55
CA ALA A 50 9.79 9.40 -0.20
C ALA A 50 10.49 8.64 -1.35
N VAL A 51 10.10 8.87 -2.61
CA VAL A 51 10.71 8.24 -3.79
C VAL A 51 12.19 8.60 -3.97
N LYS A 52 12.63 9.72 -3.39
CA LYS A 52 14.04 10.18 -3.46
C LYS A 52 14.94 9.47 -2.44
N VAL A 53 14.35 8.88 -1.40
CA VAL A 53 15.07 8.31 -0.23
C VAL A 53 14.91 6.80 -0.15
N ALA A 54 13.69 6.30 -0.39
CA ALA A 54 13.36 4.89 -0.33
C ALA A 54 14.06 4.11 -1.45
N GLY A 55 14.49 2.88 -1.15
CA GLY A 55 14.98 1.96 -2.18
C GLY A 55 13.85 1.39 -3.03
N ARG A 56 12.65 1.25 -2.44
CA ARG A 56 11.40 0.83 -3.09
C ARG A 56 10.23 1.50 -2.40
N ILE A 57 9.20 1.87 -3.14
CA ILE A 57 7.95 2.44 -2.59
C ILE A 57 6.74 1.99 -3.40
N THR A 58 5.62 1.73 -2.75
CA THR A 58 4.33 1.46 -3.42
C THR A 58 3.62 2.77 -3.80
N PRO A 59 3.12 2.94 -5.04
CA PRO A 59 2.34 4.12 -5.39
C PRO A 59 0.92 4.05 -4.82
N VAL A 60 0.34 5.22 -4.58
CA VAL A 60 -1.10 5.35 -4.30
C VAL A 60 -1.70 6.31 -5.34
N PRO A 61 -2.65 5.86 -6.18
CA PRO A 61 -3.20 4.50 -6.28
C PRO A 61 -2.26 3.51 -6.99
N GLY A 62 -2.63 2.22 -7.00
CA GLY A 62 -1.97 1.18 -7.80
C GLY A 62 -0.98 0.29 -7.06
N GLY A 63 -0.70 0.59 -5.78
CA GLY A 63 0.16 -0.23 -4.91
C GLY A 63 -0.63 -1.30 -4.15
N VAL A 64 -0.95 -1.01 -2.88
CA VAL A 64 -1.52 -2.01 -1.96
C VAL A 64 -2.98 -2.38 -2.28
N GLY A 65 -3.79 -1.43 -2.75
CA GLY A 65 -5.22 -1.63 -3.00
C GLY A 65 -5.57 -2.85 -3.89
N PRO A 66 -4.99 -2.99 -5.09
CA PRO A 66 -5.21 -4.15 -5.96
C PRO A 66 -4.84 -5.50 -5.32
N MET A 67 -3.82 -5.52 -4.45
CA MET A 67 -3.38 -6.74 -3.78
C MET A 67 -4.40 -7.25 -2.77
N THR A 68 -5.22 -6.39 -2.16
CA THR A 68 -6.28 -6.81 -1.24
C THR A 68 -7.28 -7.77 -1.92
N ILE A 69 -7.70 -7.47 -3.15
CA ILE A 69 -8.62 -8.33 -3.92
C ILE A 69 -7.92 -9.63 -4.31
N ALA A 70 -6.68 -9.55 -4.80
CA ALA A 70 -5.91 -10.74 -5.17
C ALA A 70 -5.70 -11.68 -3.97
N CYS A 71 -5.39 -11.14 -2.79
CA CYS A 71 -5.24 -11.88 -1.55
C CYS A 71 -6.54 -12.54 -1.10
N LEU A 72 -7.68 -11.84 -1.21
CA LEU A 72 -8.99 -12.45 -0.93
C LEU A 72 -9.23 -13.67 -1.82
N LEU A 73 -9.03 -13.55 -3.13
CA LEU A 73 -9.23 -14.66 -4.07
C LEU A 73 -8.26 -15.82 -3.80
N LYS A 74 -6.99 -15.51 -3.53
CA LYS A 74 -5.97 -16.52 -3.16
C LYS A 74 -6.36 -17.26 -1.88
N ASN A 75 -6.81 -16.54 -0.85
CA ASN A 75 -7.20 -17.12 0.42
C ASN A 75 -8.44 -18.02 0.25
N THR A 76 -9.44 -17.57 -0.52
CA THR A 76 -10.62 -18.38 -0.87
C THR A 76 -10.24 -19.66 -1.60
N LEU A 77 -9.35 -19.57 -2.60
CA LEU A 77 -8.85 -20.75 -3.32
C LEU A 77 -8.09 -21.70 -2.40
N THR A 78 -7.28 -21.17 -1.50
CA THR A 78 -6.53 -21.96 -0.52
C THR A 78 -7.48 -22.71 0.41
N ALA A 79 -8.49 -22.04 0.95
CA ALA A 79 -9.52 -22.66 1.79
C ALA A 79 -10.28 -23.77 1.05
N ALA A 80 -10.67 -23.53 -0.20
CA ALA A 80 -11.33 -24.54 -1.02
C ALA A 80 -10.43 -25.77 -1.26
N ARG A 81 -9.14 -25.57 -1.53
CA ARG A 81 -8.18 -26.68 -1.69
C ARG A 81 -8.01 -27.47 -0.40
N LEU A 82 -7.93 -26.81 0.76
CA LEU A 82 -7.82 -27.46 2.06
C LEU A 82 -9.03 -28.37 2.34
N LEU A 83 -10.25 -27.89 2.04
CA LEU A 83 -11.48 -28.67 2.22
C LEU A 83 -11.56 -29.89 1.31
N VAL A 84 -11.01 -29.81 0.10
CA VAL A 84 -11.08 -30.89 -0.90
C VAL A 84 -9.92 -31.88 -0.78
N THR A 85 -8.72 -31.44 -0.42
CA THR A 85 -7.49 -32.26 -0.50
C THR A 85 -6.98 -32.75 0.86
N GLY A 86 -7.48 -32.23 1.98
CA GLY A 86 -7.09 -32.66 3.33
C GLY A 86 -5.62 -32.43 3.69
N LYS A 87 -4.83 -31.74 2.85
CA LYS A 87 -3.42 -31.42 3.10
C LYS A 87 -3.23 -29.91 3.24
N SER A 88 -2.74 -29.50 4.41
CA SER A 88 -2.04 -28.22 4.57
C SER A 88 -0.64 -28.38 3.99
N GLU A 89 -0.28 -27.50 3.04
CA GLU A 89 1.12 -27.27 2.67
C GLU A 89 1.72 -26.21 3.59
#